data_AF-A0A939NC54-F1
#
_entry.id   AF-A0A939NC54-F1
#
_cell.length_a   1.000
_cell.length_b   1.000
_cell.length_c   1.000
_cell.angle_alpha   90.00
_cell.angle_beta   90.00
_cell.angle_gamma   90.00
#
_symmetry.space_group_name_H-M   'P 1'
#
loop_
_entity.id
_entity.type
_entity.pdbx_description
1 polymer ?
#
loop_
_entity_poly.entity_id
_entity_poly.type
_entity_poly.pdbx_seq_one_letter_code
_entity_poly.pdbx_strand_id
1 'polypeptide(L)' 'MPHYHETFIDEGDIDMLKVLTILKENNYTGVLIPDHTPQMSCDAPWHAGMAYARDICKHYLKY' A
#
# COMPACT_ATOMS: atom_id res chain seq x y z
N MET A 1 4.18 -23.12 -14.40
CA MET A 1 3.94 -21.67 -14.51
C MET A 1 4.12 -21.06 -13.13
N PRO A 2 4.60 -19.81 -13.00
CA PRO A 2 4.66 -19.14 -11.70
C PRO A 2 3.25 -18.81 -11.19
N HIS A 3 3.08 -18.83 -9.87
CA HIS A 3 1.85 -18.46 -9.18
C HIS A 3 2.07 -17.15 -8.45
N TYR A 4 1.15 -16.20 -8.60
CA TYR A 4 1.19 -14.90 -7.95
C TYR A 4 -0.08 -14.70 -7.13
N HIS A 5 0.03 -14.00 -6.01
CA HIS A 5 -1.08 -13.67 -5.13
C HIS A 5 -0.93 -12.24 -4.61
N GLU A 6 -2.05 -11.54 -4.48
CA GLU A 6 -2.07 -10.21 -3.86
C GLU A 6 -1.86 -10.33 -2.35
N THR A 7 -1.06 -9.45 -1.79
CA THR A 7 -0.68 -9.45 -0.38
C THR A 7 -0.93 -8.07 0.23
N PHE A 8 -0.75 -7.93 1.53
CA PHE A 8 -0.73 -6.60 2.14
C PHE A 8 0.45 -5.79 1.56
N ILE A 9 0.29 -4.46 1.58
CA ILE A 9 1.21 -3.51 0.92
C ILE A 9 2.67 -3.65 1.36
N ASP A 10 2.91 -4.26 2.52
CA ASP A 10 4.21 -4.43 3.18
C ASP A 10 4.70 -5.88 3.25
N GLU A 11 3.97 -6.85 2.69
CA GLU A 11 4.30 -8.29 2.77
C GLU A 11 4.72 -8.91 1.43
N GLY A 12 4.52 -8.21 0.31
CA GLY A 12 4.81 -8.71 -1.03
C GLY A 12 6.27 -8.53 -1.48
N ASP A 13 6.52 -8.88 -2.75
CA ASP A 13 7.85 -8.77 -3.37
C ASP A 13 8.28 -7.31 -3.67
N ILE A 14 7.38 -6.34 -3.50
CA ILE A 14 7.63 -4.93 -3.79
C ILE A 14 8.04 -4.21 -2.51
N ASP A 15 9.22 -3.60 -2.53
CA ASP A 15 9.67 -2.66 -1.49
C ASP A 15 8.92 -1.32 -1.64
N MET A 16 7.75 -1.23 -1.00
CA MET A 16 6.89 -0.06 -1.07
C MET A 16 7.51 1.18 -0.41
N LEU A 17 8.37 0.99 0.58
CA LEU A 17 9.16 2.05 1.22
C LEU A 17 10.07 2.74 0.21
N LYS A 18 10.80 1.94 -0.58
CA LYS A 18 11.64 2.45 -1.67
C LYS A 18 10.82 3.14 -2.75
N VAL A 19 9.68 2.59 -3.14
CA VAL A 19 8.77 3.20 -4.14
C VAL A 19 8.32 4.59 -3.67
N LEU A 20 7.81 4.70 -2.45
CA LEU A 20 7.35 5.98 -1.87
C LEU A 20 8.50 6.99 -1.74
N THR A 21 9.70 6.52 -1.38
CA THR A 21 10.91 7.36 -1.33
C THR A 21 11.23 7.95 -2.70
N ILE A 22 11.26 7.13 -3.75
CA ILE A 22 11.52 7.58 -5.12
C ILE A 22 10.47 8.61 -5.56
N LEU A 23 9.19 8.37 -5.27
CA LEU A 23 8.11 9.31 -5.61
C LEU A 23 8.30 10.67 -4.89
N LYS A 24 8.66 10.65 -3.61
CA LYS A 24 8.95 11.84 -2.80
C LYS A 24 10.15 12.62 -3.36
N GLU A 25 11.26 11.93 -3.63
CA GLU A 25 12.50 12.52 -4.18
C GLU A 25 12.30 13.15 -5.56
N ASN A 26 11.37 12.60 -6.36
CA ASN A 26 11.05 13.11 -7.69
C ASN A 26 9.91 14.15 -7.69
N ASN A 27 9.53 14.69 -6.53
CA ASN A 27 8.48 15.70 -6.37
C ASN A 27 7.14 15.28 -7.03
N TYR A 28 6.79 14.01 -6.92
CA TYR A 28 5.49 13.55 -7.39
C TYR A 28 4.38 14.16 -6.53
N THR A 29 3.46 14.88 -7.18
CA THR A 29 2.34 15.61 -6.52
C THR A 29 0.96 15.06 -6.89
N GLY A 30 0.92 13.91 -7.59
CA GLY A 30 -0.32 13.25 -7.96
C GLY A 30 -0.96 12.47 -6.83
N VAL A 31 -2.09 11.84 -7.13
CA VAL A 31 -2.85 11.02 -6.17
C VAL A 31 -2.28 9.60 -6.12
N LEU A 32 -2.10 9.08 -4.91
CA LEU A 32 -1.77 7.67 -4.66
C LEU A 32 -3.02 6.93 -4.16
N ILE A 33 -3.34 5.81 -4.82
CA ILE A 33 -4.48 4.95 -4.50
C ILE A 33 -3.95 3.53 -4.19
N PRO A 34 -4.35 2.89 -3.09
CA PRO A 34 -3.89 1.54 -2.72
C PRO A 34 -4.30 0.39 -3.66
N ASP A 35 -5.24 0.64 -4.58
CA ASP A 35 -5.82 -0.31 -5.53
C ASP A 35 -6.56 -1.48 -4.86
N HIS A 36 -5.84 -2.54 -4.46
CA HIS A 36 -6.40 -3.77 -3.89
C HIS A 36 -5.82 -4.06 -2.50
N THR A 37 -6.60 -4.77 -1.67
CA THR A 37 -6.17 -5.18 -0.32
C THR A 37 -6.75 -6.55 0.00
N PRO A 38 -6.00 -7.46 0.65
CA PRO A 38 -6.55 -8.73 1.11
C PRO A 38 -7.79 -8.54 2.00
N GLN A 39 -8.71 -9.50 1.93
CA GLN A 39 -9.91 -9.48 2.76
C GLN A 39 -9.56 -9.71 4.24
N MET A 40 -9.94 -8.77 5.10
CA MET A 40 -9.72 -8.86 6.55
C MET A 40 -10.86 -9.58 7.26
N SER A 41 -10.58 -10.19 8.41
CA SER A 41 -11.60 -10.76 9.29
C SER A 41 -12.05 -9.73 10.33
N CYS A 42 -12.98 -8.86 9.94
CA CYS A 42 -13.59 -7.84 10.81
C CYS A 42 -14.96 -7.40 10.29
N ASP A 43 -15.67 -6.57 11.05
CA ASP A 43 -17.04 -6.11 10.72
C ASP A 43 -17.12 -5.24 9.45
N ALA A 44 -16.02 -4.61 9.04
CA ALA A 44 -15.94 -3.75 7.87
C ALA A 44 -14.68 -4.05 7.03
N PRO A 45 -14.61 -5.23 6.38
CA PRO A 45 -13.37 -5.80 5.87
C PRO A 45 -12.72 -4.94 4.78
N TRP A 46 -13.52 -4.41 3.84
CA TRP A 46 -13.02 -3.53 2.78
C TRP A 46 -12.47 -2.21 3.34
N HIS A 47 -13.20 -1.58 4.27
CA HIS A 47 -12.77 -0.32 4.88
C HIS A 47 -11.48 -0.49 5.67
N ALA A 48 -11.36 -1.59 6.43
CA ALA A 48 -10.18 -1.89 7.21
C ALA A 48 -8.94 -2.11 6.33
N GLY A 49 -9.07 -2.90 5.25
CA GLY A 49 -7.97 -3.16 4.31
C GLY A 49 -7.49 -1.87 3.65
N MET A 50 -8.43 -1.07 3.11
CA MET A 50 -8.10 0.21 2.46
C MET A 50 -7.49 1.22 3.43
N ALA A 51 -7.96 1.27 4.68
CA ALA A 51 -7.39 2.13 5.70
C ALA A 51 -5.95 1.72 6.03
N TYR A 52 -5.69 0.42 6.22
CA TYR A 52 -4.35 -0.12 6.49
C TYR A 52 -3.34 0.31 5.42
N ALA A 53 -3.65 0.03 4.15
CA ALA A 53 -2.75 0.36 3.05
C ALA A 53 -2.55 1.88 2.89
N ARG A 54 -3.61 2.67 3.06
CA ARG A 54 -3.54 4.14 3.00
C ARG A 54 -2.68 4.73 4.12
N ASP A 55 -2.83 4.23 5.34
CA ASP A 55 -2.15 4.78 6.50
C ASP A 55 -0.65 4.49 6.46
N ILE A 56 -0.25 3.31 5.95
CA ILE A 56 1.15 3.00 5.64
C ILE A 56 1.74 4.03 4.68
N CYS A 57 1.09 4.27 3.53
CA CYS A 57 1.57 5.25 2.55
C CYS A 57 1.70 6.65 3.16
N LYS A 58 0.70 7.09 3.94
CA LYS A 58 0.74 8.39 4.61
C LYS A 58 1.86 8.49 5.65
N HIS A 59 2.07 7.44 6.43
CA HIS A 59 3.10 7.43 7.46
C HIS A 59 4.48 7.63 6.82
N TYR A 60 4.80 6.87 5.77
CA TYR A 60 6.08 6.95 5.09
C TYR A 60 6.31 8.20 4.25
N LEU A 61 5.25 8.88 3.78
CA LEU A 61 5.40 10.16 3.08
C LEU A 61 5.56 11.35 4.03
N LYS A 62 5.09 11.22 5.28
CA LYS A 62 5.13 12.31 6.27
C LYS A 62 6.48 12.42 6.98
N TYR A 63 7.20 11.31 7.12
CA TYR A 63 8.57 11.26 7.62
C TYR A 63 9.54 11.06 6.45
#